data_AF-A0A7J3I9Q2-F1
#
_entry.id   AF-A0A7J3I9Q2-F1
#
_cell.length_a   1.000
_cell.length_b   1.000
_cell.length_c   1.000
_cell.angle_alpha   90.00
_cell.angle_beta   90.00
_cell.angle_gamma   90.00
#
_symmetry.space_group_name_H-M   'P 1'
#
loop_
_entity.id
_entity.type
_entity.pdbx_description
1 polymer ?
#
loop_
_entity_poly.entity_id
_entity_poly.type
_entity_poly.pdbx_seq_one_letter_code
_entity_poly.pdbx_strand_id
1 'polypeptide(L)'
;MSTNLSILDILRTDLDFCIRLIFYVTNNCVLVLILSEDLIGYLERLVLIKFSDIERKRISVEVDKIVSLFNELKNIENLDRYEPLFHVHEISSPLREDEALDKVDEEHDMLRGNALLVHGYVKAPKTMVE
;
A
#
# COMPACT_ATOMS: atom_id res chain seq x y z
N MET A 1 -14.47 6.91 23.11
CA MET A 1 -14.58 5.51 22.62
C MET A 1 -13.28 5.22 21.90
N SER A 2 -12.43 4.37 22.49
CA SER A 2 -11.11 4.04 21.96
C SER A 2 -11.28 3.06 20.80
N THR A 3 -11.09 3.52 19.56
CA THR A 3 -11.01 2.65 18.40
C THR A 3 -9.65 1.94 18.45
N ASN A 4 -9.64 0.73 19.01
CA ASN A 4 -8.55 -0.21 18.78
C ASN A 4 -8.66 -0.68 17.32
N LEU A 5 -8.19 0.13 16.37
CA LEU A 5 -7.85 -0.42 15.06
C LEU A 5 -6.69 -1.39 15.32
N SER A 6 -6.91 -2.66 15.03
CA SER A 6 -5.87 -3.66 15.17
C SER A 6 -4.78 -3.35 14.14
N ILE A 7 -3.52 -3.60 14.47
CA ILE A 7 -2.40 -3.47 13.51
C ILE A 7 -2.67 -4.33 12.25
N LEU A 8 -3.47 -5.40 12.38
CA LEU A 8 -4.00 -6.21 11.29
C LEU A 8 -4.89 -5.42 10.32
N ASP A 9 -5.67 -4.45 10.78
CA ASP A 9 -6.52 -3.61 9.93
C ASP A 9 -5.69 -2.63 9.10
N ILE A 10 -4.61 -2.08 9.68
CA ILE A 10 -3.64 -1.21 9.00
C ILE A 10 -2.84 -2.01 7.97
N LEU A 11 -2.35 -3.20 8.36
CA LEU A 11 -1.66 -4.11 7.45
C LEU A 11 -2.58 -4.58 6.33
N ARG A 12 -3.89 -4.74 6.56
CA ARG A 12 -4.84 -5.13 5.50
C ARG A 12 -5.00 -4.05 4.44
N THR A 13 -5.06 -2.77 4.81
CA THR A 13 -5.11 -1.65 3.85
C THR A 13 -3.77 -1.38 3.17
N ASP A 14 -2.65 -1.49 3.89
CA ASP A 14 -1.32 -1.19 3.35
C ASP A 14 -0.73 -2.38 2.56
N LEU A 15 -1.03 -3.64 2.93
CA LEU A 15 -0.73 -4.77 2.06
C LEU A 15 -1.56 -4.72 0.79
N ASP A 16 -2.81 -4.27 0.80
CA ASP A 16 -3.58 -4.11 -0.45
C ASP A 16 -2.90 -3.14 -1.41
N PHE A 17 -2.28 -2.07 -0.88
CA PHE A 17 -1.49 -1.13 -1.68
C PHE A 17 -0.16 -1.74 -2.15
N CYS A 18 0.53 -2.49 -1.30
CA CYS A 18 1.80 -3.15 -1.65
C CYS A 18 1.61 -4.33 -2.62
N ILE A 19 0.53 -5.10 -2.47
CA ILE A 19 0.09 -6.14 -3.40
C ILE A 19 -0.26 -5.48 -4.73
N ARG A 20 -1.03 -4.37 -4.73
CA ARG A 20 -1.24 -3.56 -5.94
C ARG A 20 0.07 -3.09 -6.59
N LEU A 21 1.09 -2.75 -5.82
CA LEU A 21 2.41 -2.35 -6.34
C LEU A 21 3.20 -3.54 -6.90
N ILE A 22 3.08 -4.73 -6.29
CA ILE A 22 3.70 -5.98 -6.80
C ILE A 22 3.06 -6.44 -8.11
N PHE A 23 1.77 -6.14 -8.34
CA PHE A 23 1.10 -6.42 -9.61
C PHE A 23 1.49 -5.48 -10.76
N TYR A 24 2.16 -4.35 -10.50
CA TYR A 24 2.49 -3.37 -11.54
C TYR A 24 3.81 -3.62 -12.30
N VAL A 25 4.46 -4.77 -12.10
CA VAL A 25 5.69 -5.11 -12.81
C VAL A 25 5.44 -6.21 -13.84
N THR A 26 5.24 -5.76 -15.07
CA THR A 26 5.40 -6.46 -16.35
C THR A 26 4.39 -7.54 -16.72
N ASN A 27 3.80 -7.36 -17.92
CA ASN A 27 3.03 -8.33 -18.68
C ASN A 27 3.55 -9.76 -18.50
N ASN A 28 2.68 -10.66 -18.01
CA ASN A 28 2.87 -12.11 -17.89
C ASN A 28 3.82 -12.70 -16.83
N CYS A 29 4.32 -11.93 -15.86
CA CYS A 29 5.14 -12.52 -14.79
C CYS A 29 4.38 -12.66 -13.47
N VAL A 30 3.85 -13.87 -13.20
CA VAL A 30 3.53 -14.23 -11.81
C VAL A 30 4.83 -14.49 -11.07
N LEU A 31 5.38 -13.46 -10.43
CA LEU A 31 6.62 -13.55 -9.67
C LEU A 31 6.52 -14.68 -8.63
N VAL A 32 7.48 -15.61 -8.67
CA VAL A 32 7.67 -16.60 -7.62
C VAL A 32 8.43 -15.86 -6.52
N LEU A 33 7.70 -15.42 -5.49
CA LEU A 33 8.33 -14.89 -4.29
C LEU A 33 8.80 -16.06 -3.44
N ILE A 34 10.11 -16.31 -3.46
CA ILE A 34 10.76 -17.16 -2.47
C ILE A 34 10.99 -16.28 -1.23
N LEU A 35 10.35 -16.64 -0.12
CA LEU A 35 10.53 -15.95 1.16
C LEU A 35 11.94 -16.20 1.68
N SER A 36 12.77 -15.16 1.64
CA SER A 36 14.04 -15.06 2.35
C SER A 36 13.90 -14.06 3.49
N GLU A 37 14.71 -14.18 4.55
CA GLU A 37 14.71 -13.18 5.64
C GLU A 37 14.99 -11.76 5.12
N ASP A 38 15.77 -11.66 4.04
CA ASP A 38 16.07 -10.41 3.33
C ASP A 38 14.82 -9.75 2.72
N LEU A 39 13.79 -10.53 2.36
CA LEU A 39 12.54 -10.03 1.78
C LEU A 39 11.73 -9.24 2.80
N ILE A 40 11.66 -9.69 4.05
CA ILE A 40 10.92 -8.99 5.10
C ILE A 40 11.58 -7.64 5.39
N GLY A 41 12.91 -7.60 5.45
CA GLY A 41 13.65 -6.34 5.58
C GLY A 41 13.49 -5.41 4.38
N TYR A 42 13.29 -5.95 3.18
CA TYR A 42 12.95 -5.15 2.00
C TYR A 42 11.53 -4.57 2.09
N LEU A 43 10.55 -5.37 2.50
CA LEU A 43 9.17 -4.93 2.70
C LEU A 43 9.06 -3.83 3.76
N GLU A 44 9.78 -3.97 4.89
CA GLU A 44 9.85 -2.92 5.91
C GLU A 44 10.25 -1.55 5.35
N ARG A 45 11.22 -1.54 4.42
CA ARG A 45 11.69 -0.31 3.78
C ARG A 45 10.65 0.26 2.80
N LEU A 46 9.93 -0.58 2.08
CA LEU A 46 8.90 -0.14 1.14
C LEU A 46 7.67 0.42 1.85
N VAL A 47 7.24 -0.22 2.93
CA VAL A 47 6.04 0.17 3.70
C VAL A 47 6.37 1.24 4.74
N LEU A 48 7.65 1.57 4.96
CA LEU A 48 8.12 2.52 5.97
C LEU A 48 7.68 2.14 7.41
N ILE A 49 7.51 0.84 7.67
CA ILE A 49 7.17 0.29 8.98
C ILE A 49 8.36 -0.49 9.52
N LYS A 50 8.70 -0.28 10.79
CA LYS A 50 9.73 -1.06 11.51
C LYS A 50 9.06 -2.14 12.34
N PHE A 51 9.38 -3.41 12.09
CA PHE A 51 8.90 -4.52 12.91
C PHE A 51 9.94 -4.93 13.95
N SER A 52 9.46 -5.28 15.14
CA SER A 52 10.25 -5.99 16.14
C SER A 52 10.56 -7.42 15.70
N ASP A 53 11.56 -8.06 16.30
CA ASP A 53 11.96 -9.44 15.95
C ASP A 53 10.82 -10.45 16.11
N ILE A 54 9.94 -10.23 17.08
CA ILE A 54 8.77 -11.07 17.33
C ILE A 54 7.74 -10.89 16.21
N GLU A 55 7.50 -9.65 15.79
CA GLU A 55 6.58 -9.33 14.70
C GLU A 55 7.10 -9.84 13.36
N ARG A 56 8.41 -9.70 13.09
CA ARG A 56 9.05 -10.25 11.88
C ARG A 56 8.77 -11.74 11.71
N LYS A 57 8.94 -12.52 12.79
CA LYS A 57 8.67 -13.97 12.77
C LYS A 57 7.21 -14.28 12.49
N ARG A 58 6.28 -13.53 13.08
CA ARG A 58 4.84 -13.71 12.85
C ARG A 58 4.46 -13.34 11.41
N ILE A 59 4.92 -12.19 10.94
CA ILE A 59 4.65 -11.70 9.59
C ILE A 59 5.22 -12.66 8.55
N SER A 60 6.42 -13.20 8.76
CA SER A 60 7.01 -14.18 7.84
C SER A 60 6.11 -15.40 7.63
N VAL A 61 5.50 -15.92 8.70
CA VAL A 61 4.58 -17.07 8.61
C VAL A 61 3.28 -16.69 7.90
N GLU A 62 2.74 -15.50 8.16
CA GLU A 62 1.49 -15.06 7.51
C GLU A 62 1.69 -14.72 6.02
N VAL A 63 2.80 -14.06 5.68
CA VAL A 63 3.16 -13.78 4.28
C VAL A 63 3.38 -15.08 3.51
N ASP A 64 3.97 -16.10 4.13
CA ASP A 64 4.14 -17.43 3.50
C ASP A 64 2.80 -18.09 3.15
N LYS A 65 1.82 -18.02 4.05
CA LYS A 65 0.47 -18.52 3.80
C LYS A 65 -0.21 -17.76 2.66
N ILE A 66 -0.08 -16.43 2.64
CA ILE A 66 -0.65 -15.58 1.58
C ILE A 66 -0.01 -15.92 0.24
N VAL A 67 1.32 -15.99 0.17
CA VAL A 67 2.05 -16.35 -1.06
C VAL A 67 1.66 -17.75 -1.54
N SER A 68 1.52 -18.71 -0.62
CA SER A 68 1.07 -20.07 -0.95
C SER A 68 -0.32 -20.07 -1.59
N LEU A 69 -1.28 -19.30 -1.05
CA LEU A 69 -2.60 -19.13 -1.65
C LEU A 69 -2.52 -18.53 -3.06
N PHE A 70 -1.68 -17.52 -3.28
CA PHE A 70 -1.50 -16.94 -4.62
C PHE A 70 -0.79 -17.89 -5.59
N ASN A 71 0.07 -18.78 -5.11
CA ASN A 71 0.67 -19.81 -5.94
C ASN A 71 -0.36 -20.83 -6.46
N GLU A 72 -1.45 -21.07 -5.72
CA GLU A 72 -2.56 -21.92 -6.22
C GLU A 72 -3.25 -21.29 -7.45
N LEU A 73 -3.36 -19.96 -7.49
CA LEU A 73 -3.95 -19.25 -8.64
C LEU A 73 -3.11 -19.37 -9.91
N LYS A 74 -1.81 -19.71 -9.81
CA LYS A 74 -0.96 -19.98 -10.99
C LYS A 74 -1.35 -21.24 -11.73
N ASN A 75 -2.02 -22.18 -11.06
CA ASN A 75 -2.45 -23.43 -11.67
C ASN A 75 -3.71 -23.28 -12.53
N ILE A 76 -4.28 -22.06 -12.59
CA ILE A 76 -5.44 -21.78 -13.45
C ILE A 76 -4.95 -21.67 -14.90
N GLU A 77 -5.38 -22.61 -15.73
CA GLU A 77 -5.06 -22.63 -17.15
C GLU A 77 -5.84 -21.56 -17.93
N ASN A 78 -5.26 -21.08 -19.04
CA ASN A 78 -5.88 -20.15 -20.00
C ASN A 78 -6.15 -18.71 -19.48
N LEU A 79 -5.46 -18.27 -18.42
CA LEU A 79 -5.53 -16.88 -17.92
C LEU A 79 -5.11 -15.83 -18.95
N ASP A 80 -4.24 -16.21 -19.88
CA ASP A 80 -3.73 -15.38 -20.98
C ASP A 80 -4.81 -14.95 -21.99
N ARG A 81 -5.97 -15.61 -21.98
CA ARG A 81 -7.09 -15.32 -22.89
C ARG A 81 -8.06 -14.27 -22.35
N TYR A 82 -7.89 -13.84 -21.10
CA TYR A 82 -8.81 -12.92 -20.45
C TYR A 82 -8.14 -11.56 -20.24
N GLU A 83 -8.88 -10.49 -20.56
CA GLU A 83 -8.43 -9.14 -20.20
C GLU A 83 -8.58 -8.92 -18.69
N PRO A 84 -7.59 -8.30 -18.02
CA PRO A 84 -7.70 -7.97 -16.61
C PRO A 84 -8.88 -7.04 -16.33
N LEU A 85 -9.65 -7.37 -15.29
CA LEU A 85 -10.74 -6.51 -14.85
C LEU A 85 -10.19 -5.36 -13.97
N PHE A 86 -10.13 -4.15 -14.53
CA PHE A 86 -9.66 -2.96 -13.80
C PHE A 86 -10.75 -2.31 -12.95
N HIS A 87 -11.97 -2.24 -13.48
CA HIS A 87 -13.13 -1.65 -12.82
C HIS A 87 -14.35 -2.54 -13.08
N VAL A 88 -15.15 -2.80 -12.05
CA VAL A 88 -16.40 -3.58 -12.17
C VAL A 88 -17.44 -2.80 -13.01
N HIS A 89 -17.35 -1.48 -12.97
CA HIS A 89 -18.21 -0.59 -13.75
C HIS A 89 -17.43 0.00 -14.92
N GLU A 90 -18.09 0.11 -16.06
CA GLU A 90 -17.62 0.90 -17.21
C GLU A 90 -17.71 2.37 -16.85
N ILE A 91 -16.68 2.88 -16.18
CA ILE A 91 -16.56 4.29 -15.84
C ILE A 91 -16.00 4.99 -17.07
N SER A 92 -16.83 5.78 -17.75
CA SER A 92 -16.31 6.77 -18.68
C SER A 92 -15.42 7.72 -17.88
N SER A 93 -14.17 7.90 -18.30
CA SER A 93 -13.20 8.76 -17.60
C SER A 93 -13.84 10.12 -17.32
N PRO A 94 -14.22 10.43 -16.07
CA PRO A 94 -14.94 11.66 -15.79
C PRO A 94 -13.94 12.79 -15.93
N LEU A 95 -14.15 13.65 -16.91
CA LEU A 95 -13.37 14.88 -17.02
C LEU A 95 -13.81 15.82 -15.90
N ARG A 96 -12.83 16.46 -15.25
CA ARG A 96 -13.08 17.54 -14.30
C ARG A 96 -13.17 18.85 -15.08
N GLU A 97 -14.20 19.64 -14.82
CA GLU A 97 -14.30 21.00 -15.35
C GLU A 97 -13.17 21.88 -14.83
N ASP A 98 -12.65 22.77 -15.67
CA ASP A 98 -11.57 23.70 -15.31
C ASP A 98 -12.12 24.94 -14.57
N GLU A 99 -12.84 24.68 -13.49
CA GLU A 99 -13.38 25.71 -12.61
C GLU A 99 -12.54 25.78 -11.34
N ALA A 100 -12.19 27.01 -10.93
CA ALA A 100 -11.56 27.25 -9.65
C ALA A 100 -12.58 26.99 -8.54
N LEU A 101 -12.26 26.04 -7.65
CA LEU A 101 -13.06 25.80 -6.46
C LEU A 101 -12.62 26.80 -5.38
N ASP A 102 -13.54 27.65 -4.92
CA ASP A 102 -13.35 28.47 -3.72
C ASP A 102 -13.37 27.55 -2.50
N LYS A 103 -12.20 27.03 -2.12
CA LYS A 103 -12.02 26.28 -0.87
C LYS A 103 -11.03 27.02 0.02
N VAL A 104 -11.57 27.55 1.11
CA VAL A 104 -10.81 28.09 2.24
C VAL A 104 -10.51 26.95 3.23
N ASP A 105 -9.23 26.78 3.55
CA ASP A 105 -8.60 26.32 4.80
C ASP A 105 -9.06 25.06 5.55
N GLU A 106 -9.99 24.22 5.05
CA GLU A 106 -10.28 22.93 5.73
C GLU A 106 -9.01 22.09 5.91
N GLU A 107 -8.14 22.05 4.89
CA GLU A 107 -6.85 21.37 4.97
C GLU A 107 -5.91 22.02 6.00
N HIS A 108 -5.94 23.35 6.14
CA HIS A 108 -5.14 24.07 7.13
C HIS A 108 -5.59 23.76 8.57
N ASP A 109 -6.90 23.69 8.80
CA ASP A 109 -7.47 23.28 10.08
C ASP A 109 -7.16 21.81 10.40
N MET A 110 -7.19 20.92 9.40
CA MET A 110 -6.78 19.52 9.55
C MET A 110 -5.28 19.38 9.89
N LEU A 111 -4.43 20.24 9.33
CA LEU A 111 -2.99 20.23 9.61
C LEU A 111 -2.66 20.68 11.03
N ARG A 112 -3.41 21.64 11.59
CA ARG A 112 -3.21 22.11 12.98
C ARG A 112 -3.41 21.01 14.01
N GLY A 113 -4.29 20.05 13.74
CA GLY A 113 -4.55 18.92 14.63
C GLY A 113 -3.50 17.81 14.57
N ASN A 114 -2.78 17.67 13.45
CA ASN A 114 -1.98 16.47 13.15
C ASN A 114 -0.50 16.75 12.87
N ALA A 115 -0.11 18.01 12.67
CA ALA A 115 1.24 18.39 12.30
C ALA A 115 1.73 19.59 13.11
N LEU A 116 3.04 19.62 13.38
CA LEU A 116 3.68 20.78 13.99
C LEU A 116 3.88 21.85 12.92
N LEU A 117 3.20 22.99 13.06
CA LEU A 117 3.32 24.11 12.14
C LEU A 117 4.29 25.16 12.67
N VAL A 118 5.18 25.66 11.80
CA VAL A 118 6.13 26.74 12.09
C VAL A 118 6.05 27.75 10.94
N HIS A 119 5.60 28.98 11.23
CA HIS A 119 5.39 30.05 10.23
C HIS A 119 4.52 29.63 9.03
N GLY A 120 3.51 28.79 9.25
CA GLY A 120 2.61 28.30 8.19
C GLY A 120 3.12 27.07 7.44
N TYR A 121 4.28 26.53 7.79
CA TYR A 121 4.86 25.34 7.17
C TYR A 121 4.81 24.13 8.11
N VAL A 122 4.63 22.94 7.55
CA VAL A 122 4.78 21.68 8.29
C VAL A 122 6.25 21.46 8.63
N LYS A 123 6.55 21.36 9.93
CA LYS A 123 7.88 21.03 10.42
C LYS A 123 8.07 19.51 10.38
N ALA A 124 8.87 19.04 9.44
CA ALA A 124 9.29 17.65 9.31
C ALA A 124 10.81 17.51 9.43
N PRO A 125 11.35 16.31 9.73
CA PRO A 125 12.77 16.03 9.59
C PRO A 125 13.26 16.42 8.19
N LYS A 126 14.44 17.01 8.10
CA LYS A 126 15.02 17.38 6.81
C LYS A 126 15.24 16.12 5.98
N THR A 127 14.69 16.08 4.77
CA THR A 127 15.05 15.04 3.80
C THR A 127 16.53 15.20 3.46
N MET A 128 17.36 14.26 3.91
CA MET A 128 18.76 14.20 3.53
C MET A 128 18.81 13.54 2.16
N VAL A 129 19.51 14.18 1.22
CA VAL A 129 20.00 13.51 0.01
C VAL A 129 21.46 13.21 0.31
N GLU A 130 21.79 11.95 0.54
CA GLU A 130 23.16 11.46 0.45
C GLU A 130 23.40 10.93 -0.97
#